data_AF-A0A0B7AD58-F1
#
_entry.id   AF-A0A0B7AD58-F1
#
_cell.length_a   1.000
_cell.length_b   1.000
_cell.length_c   1.000
_cell.angle_alpha   90.00
_cell.angle_beta   90.00
_cell.angle_gamma   90.00
#
_symmetry.space_group_name_H-M   'P 1'
#
loop_
_entity.id
_entity.type
_entity.pdbx_description
1 polymer ?
#
loop_
_entity_poly.entity_id
_entity_poly.type
_entity_poly.pdbx_seq_one_letter_code
_entity_poly.pdbx_strand_id
1 'polypeptide(L)'
;MLLGNMKFRLRVIAVLVLVLITLGLYMSLPDQGSSARKQGFQKSLQIGDQNFNVKKWLQVSTEVDSEMCSLTGPGPPHSANISTYDLYYNTPFNVKSNGEWEMPVPEQKYDSASRPPKLKVILVPHSHNDVGWLKTVSEYYSDQTKHILNNMVNKLTEYPNMTFIWTETIYFSMWWSELEDAVKVHVRRLIRRGQLEMTLGGWVMPDEASTHYVAVIDQLIEGHQWLLENLHVRPENSWAIDPFGYSGTMPYLWHKAGMSNMVVQRVHQAVKTSLLNQKALEFYWRQMWDRKGSTDIFCHVMPFMLYSIKYTCGPDPFVCVNFDFRQIPGDFSQNRGRQITDDILEHSAEMLYLQYRSYANYFQYNIVLVPIGDDFRYDKEKEW
;
A
#
# COMPACT_ATOMS: atom_id res chain seq x y z
N MET A 1 12.58 1.67 -20.07
CA MET A 1 14.05 1.86 -19.95
C MET A 1 14.66 2.85 -20.95
N LEU A 2 14.06 3.11 -22.13
CA LEU A 2 14.70 3.90 -23.20
C LEU A 2 14.65 5.44 -23.08
N LEU A 3 13.83 6.02 -22.20
CA LEU A 3 13.66 7.49 -22.13
C LEU A 3 14.39 8.17 -20.94
N GLY A 4 15.01 7.37 -20.06
CA GLY A 4 15.61 7.84 -18.81
C GLY A 4 16.76 8.83 -19.00
N ASN A 5 17.54 8.71 -20.07
CA ASN A 5 18.73 9.55 -20.31
C ASN A 5 18.52 10.70 -21.32
N MET A 6 17.29 10.92 -21.81
CA MET A 6 17.01 11.96 -22.80
C MET A 6 16.67 13.30 -22.15
N LYS A 7 17.28 14.39 -22.64
CA LYS A 7 16.96 15.77 -22.24
C LYS A 7 15.45 16.04 -22.41
N PHE A 8 14.85 16.77 -21.48
CA PHE A 8 13.40 17.03 -21.40
C PHE A 8 12.73 17.38 -22.74
N ARG A 9 13.37 18.23 -23.56
CA ARG A 9 12.85 18.62 -24.89
C ARG A 9 12.70 17.43 -25.86
N LEU A 10 13.60 16.45 -25.80
CA LEU A 10 13.49 15.24 -26.62
C LEU A 10 12.42 14.26 -26.11
N ARG A 11 12.13 14.27 -24.80
CA ARG A 11 11.01 13.48 -24.23
C ARG A 11 9.66 14.02 -24.72
N VAL A 12 9.50 15.36 -24.76
CA VAL A 12 8.28 16.00 -25.28
C VAL A 12 8.07 15.67 -26.76
N ILE A 13 9.13 15.71 -27.57
CA ILE A 13 9.06 15.34 -28.99
C ILE A 13 8.70 13.85 -29.16
N ALA A 14 9.31 12.96 -28.37
CA ALA A 14 9.01 11.53 -28.42
C ALA A 14 7.55 11.22 -28.07
N VAL A 15 7.00 11.91 -27.06
CA VAL A 15 5.58 11.78 -26.68
C VAL A 15 4.67 12.31 -27.79
N LEU A 16 4.98 13.46 -28.39
CA LEU A 16 4.19 14.01 -29.49
C LEU A 16 4.18 13.09 -30.73
N VAL A 17 5.32 12.49 -31.06
CA VAL A 17 5.42 11.52 -32.15
C VAL A 17 4.61 10.26 -31.85
N LEU A 18 4.65 9.76 -30.61
CA LEU A 18 3.82 8.61 -30.21
C LEU A 18 2.32 8.90 -30.32
N VAL A 19 1.89 10.07 -29.86
CA VAL A 19 0.48 10.49 -29.93
C VAL A 19 0.01 10.57 -31.38
N LEU A 20 0.83 11.13 -32.28
CA LEU A 20 0.52 11.22 -33.71
C LEU A 20 0.44 9.83 -34.37
N ILE A 21 1.33 8.91 -34.00
CA ILE A 21 1.30 7.52 -34.50
C ILE A 21 0.04 6.79 -34.00
N THR A 22 -0.33 6.94 -32.72
CA THR A 22 -1.54 6.33 -32.18
C THR A 22 -2.81 6.90 -32.80
N LEU A 23 -2.88 8.20 -33.07
CA LEU A 23 -4.00 8.81 -33.80
C LEU A 23 -4.08 8.28 -35.24
N GLY A 24 -2.94 8.15 -35.93
CA GLY A 24 -2.87 7.60 -37.28
C GLY A 24 -3.34 6.14 -37.35
N LEU A 25 -2.98 5.32 -36.36
CA LEU A 25 -3.44 3.93 -36.25
C LEU A 25 -4.93 3.85 -35.91
N TYR A 26 -5.43 4.70 -35.00
CA TYR A 26 -6.85 4.76 -34.66
C TYR A 26 -7.73 5.14 -35.85
N MET A 27 -7.28 6.09 -36.67
CA MET A 27 -7.95 6.52 -37.91
C MET A 27 -7.91 5.47 -39.04
N SER A 28 -7.09 4.42 -38.89
CA SER A 28 -6.89 3.37 -39.91
C SER A 28 -7.60 2.06 -39.57
N LEU A 29 -8.32 1.98 -38.45
CA LEU A 29 -9.08 0.79 -38.07
C LEU A 29 -10.41 0.74 -38.86
N PRO A 30 -10.75 -0.40 -39.51
CA PRO A 30 -12.03 -0.55 -40.18
C PRO A 30 -13.19 -0.59 -39.17
N ASP A 31 -14.27 0.12 -39.49
CA ASP A 31 -15.49 0.21 -38.70
C ASP A 31 -16.19 -1.16 -38.63
N GLN A 32 -16.00 -1.91 -37.54
CA GLN A 32 -16.73 -3.14 -37.28
C GLN A 32 -17.98 -2.85 -36.45
N GLY A 33 -19.11 -2.77 -37.16
CA GLY A 33 -20.45 -2.69 -36.57
C GLY A 33 -20.69 -3.83 -35.57
N SER A 34 -21.00 -3.44 -34.34
CA SER A 34 -21.24 -4.36 -33.23
C SER A 34 -22.65 -4.98 -33.32
N SER A 35 -22.71 -6.29 -33.62
CA SER A 35 -23.86 -7.12 -33.26
C SER A 35 -23.38 -8.25 -32.34
N ALA A 36 -23.28 -7.96 -31.04
CA ALA A 36 -23.01 -8.96 -30.02
C ALA A 36 -24.30 -9.28 -29.26
N ARG A 37 -24.80 -10.49 -29.52
CA ARG A 37 -25.99 -11.12 -28.96
C ARG A 37 -25.79 -11.37 -27.46
N LYS A 38 -26.56 -10.71 -26.59
CA LYS A 38 -26.60 -11.01 -25.14
C LYS A 38 -27.21 -12.40 -24.93
N GLN A 39 -26.40 -13.37 -24.51
CA GLN A 39 -26.90 -14.56 -23.82
C GLN A 39 -26.77 -14.33 -22.32
N GLY A 40 -27.91 -14.30 -21.64
CA GLY A 40 -28.00 -14.13 -20.19
C GLY A 40 -27.52 -15.39 -19.48
N PHE A 41 -26.59 -15.21 -18.55
CA PHE A 41 -26.24 -16.21 -17.56
C PHE A 41 -26.87 -15.81 -16.24
N GLN A 42 -28.03 -16.39 -15.94
CA GLN A 42 -28.70 -16.24 -14.66
C GLN A 42 -28.60 -17.59 -13.95
N LYS A 43 -27.57 -17.75 -13.11
CA LYS A 43 -27.44 -18.90 -12.21
C LYS A 43 -27.58 -18.37 -10.79
N SER A 44 -28.75 -18.59 -10.19
CA SER A 44 -28.99 -18.32 -8.79
C SER A 44 -28.12 -19.26 -7.95
N LEU A 45 -27.14 -18.72 -7.21
CA LEU A 45 -26.47 -19.45 -6.14
C LEU A 45 -27.41 -19.50 -4.93
N GLN A 46 -27.90 -20.69 -4.59
CA GLN A 46 -28.44 -20.96 -3.26
C GLN A 46 -27.28 -21.45 -2.39
N ILE A 47 -26.80 -20.61 -1.47
CA ILE A 47 -25.90 -21.05 -0.40
C ILE A 47 -26.75 -21.30 0.83
N GLY A 48 -26.88 -22.58 1.21
CA GLY A 48 -27.43 -22.99 2.49
C GLY A 48 -26.33 -23.06 3.53
N ASP A 49 -26.35 -22.12 4.48
CA ASP A 49 -25.82 -22.36 5.83
C ASP A 49 -26.73 -21.66 6.84
N GLN A 50 -27.50 -22.44 7.61
CA GLN A 50 -28.55 -21.93 8.51
C GLN A 50 -27.99 -21.28 9.80
N ASN A 51 -26.67 -21.16 9.96
CA ASN A 51 -26.06 -20.52 11.13
C ASN A 51 -25.35 -19.19 10.85
N PHE A 52 -25.36 -18.68 9.61
CA PHE A 52 -24.82 -17.37 9.32
C PHE A 52 -25.89 -16.27 9.56
N ASN A 53 -25.90 -15.71 10.76
CA ASN A 53 -26.83 -14.62 11.09
C ASN A 53 -26.30 -13.27 10.54
N VAL A 54 -26.52 -13.04 9.24
CA VAL A 54 -26.19 -11.79 8.54
C VAL A 54 -26.69 -10.56 9.31
N LYS A 55 -27.85 -10.64 9.99
CA LYS A 55 -28.45 -9.51 10.72
C LYS A 55 -27.66 -9.04 11.94
N LYS A 56 -26.87 -9.91 12.57
CA LYS A 56 -26.01 -9.50 13.70
C LYS A 56 -24.78 -8.72 13.22
N TRP A 57 -24.36 -8.96 11.98
CA TRP A 57 -23.17 -8.36 11.36
C TRP A 57 -23.49 -7.14 10.48
N LEU A 58 -24.70 -7.08 9.92
CA LEU A 58 -25.29 -5.91 9.24
C LEU A 58 -25.86 -4.86 10.21
N GLN A 59 -25.41 -4.81 11.48
CA GLN A 59 -25.66 -3.64 12.34
C GLN A 59 -24.81 -2.45 11.85
N VAL A 60 -25.01 -2.06 10.60
CA VAL A 60 -24.76 -0.71 10.15
C VAL A 60 -25.85 0.11 10.81
N SER A 61 -25.48 1.01 11.72
CA SER A 61 -26.39 2.03 12.21
C SER A 61 -27.04 2.69 10.99
N THR A 62 -28.34 2.47 10.81
CA THR A 62 -29.17 3.20 9.83
C THR A 62 -29.63 4.54 10.39
N GLU A 63 -29.07 4.98 11.53
CA GLU A 63 -29.24 6.36 11.95
C GLU A 63 -28.52 7.21 10.92
N VAL A 64 -29.31 7.80 10.02
CA VAL A 64 -28.88 8.94 9.24
C VAL A 64 -28.40 9.95 10.27
N ASP A 65 -27.09 10.13 10.33
CA ASP A 65 -26.50 11.13 11.20
C ASP A 65 -27.14 12.47 10.85
N SER A 66 -28.04 12.94 11.72
CA SER A 66 -28.82 14.17 11.51
C SER A 66 -27.90 15.38 11.28
N GLU A 67 -26.61 15.24 11.55
CA GLU A 67 -25.57 16.24 11.39
C GLU A 67 -24.94 16.28 9.99
N MET A 68 -25.14 15.29 9.12
CA MET A 68 -24.75 15.45 7.71
C MET A 68 -25.49 16.63 7.04
N CYS A 69 -26.71 16.92 7.50
CA CYS A 69 -27.48 18.10 7.10
C CYS A 69 -26.99 19.41 7.76
N SER A 70 -26.06 19.34 8.72
CA SER A 70 -25.50 20.51 9.43
C SER A 70 -24.15 21.01 8.86
N LEU A 71 -23.62 20.32 7.84
CA LEU A 71 -22.34 20.65 7.19
C LEU A 71 -22.32 22.04 6.53
N THR A 72 -23.48 22.60 6.20
CA THR A 72 -23.64 23.94 5.64
C THR A 72 -24.02 25.00 6.68
N GLY A 73 -24.17 24.62 7.95
CA GLY A 73 -24.56 25.53 9.03
C GLY A 73 -23.41 26.41 9.54
N PRO A 74 -23.69 27.62 10.05
CA PRO A 74 -22.71 28.47 10.71
C PRO A 74 -22.32 27.82 12.04
N GLY A 75 -21.27 26.99 12.00
CA GLY A 75 -20.65 26.42 13.19
C GLY A 75 -19.22 26.92 13.33
N PRO A 76 -18.55 26.56 14.44
CA PRO A 76 -17.19 26.99 14.71
C PRO A 76 -16.23 26.61 13.56
N PRO A 77 -15.15 27.37 13.35
CA PRO A 77 -14.16 27.05 12.33
C PRO A 77 -13.63 25.62 12.53
N HIS A 78 -13.42 24.92 11.42
CA HIS A 78 -12.82 23.59 11.43
C HIS A 78 -11.43 23.66 12.09
N SER A 79 -11.27 23.01 13.23
CA SER A 79 -10.00 22.99 13.96
C SER A 79 -9.16 21.79 13.52
N ALA A 80 -8.10 22.05 12.75
CA ALA A 80 -7.05 21.09 12.46
C ALA A 80 -5.69 21.66 12.86
N ASN A 81 -4.78 20.80 13.34
CA ASN A 81 -3.41 21.21 13.61
C ASN A 81 -2.64 21.53 12.32
N ILE A 82 -2.97 20.81 11.24
CA ILE A 82 -2.37 20.96 9.91
C ILE A 82 -3.51 20.89 8.87
N SER A 83 -3.66 21.95 8.07
CA SER A 83 -4.55 21.96 6.92
C SER A 83 -3.78 21.56 5.65
N THR A 84 -4.43 20.88 4.72
CA THR A 84 -3.86 20.63 3.38
C THR A 84 -3.60 21.93 2.62
N TYR A 85 -4.39 22.98 2.87
CA TYR A 85 -4.13 24.33 2.38
C TYR A 85 -2.79 24.85 2.92
N ASP A 86 -2.57 24.77 4.24
CA ASP A 86 -1.32 25.23 4.86
C ASP A 86 -0.13 24.42 4.37
N LEU A 87 -0.29 23.10 4.19
CA LEU A 87 0.76 22.26 3.60
C LEU A 87 1.11 22.71 2.18
N TYR A 88 0.15 23.12 1.36
CA TYR A 88 0.43 23.57 0.00
C TYR A 88 1.11 24.95 -0.03
N TYR A 89 0.61 25.92 0.74
CA TYR A 89 1.09 27.30 0.66
C TYR A 89 2.35 27.58 1.50
N ASN A 90 2.55 26.85 2.60
CA ASN A 90 3.67 27.09 3.52
C ASN A 90 4.84 26.11 3.30
N THR A 91 4.66 25.05 2.51
CA THR A 91 5.76 24.12 2.20
C THR A 91 6.77 24.78 1.26
N PRO A 92 8.07 24.84 1.63
CA PRO A 92 9.10 25.32 0.72
C PRO A 92 9.39 24.26 -0.35
N PHE A 93 9.09 24.58 -1.61
CA PHE A 93 9.42 23.73 -2.75
C PHE A 93 10.79 24.11 -3.32
N ASN A 94 11.79 23.25 -3.12
CA ASN A 94 13.12 23.48 -3.68
C ASN A 94 13.15 23.15 -5.18
N VAL A 95 12.91 24.16 -6.02
CA VAL A 95 12.98 24.03 -7.48
C VAL A 95 14.40 23.79 -8.02
N LYS A 96 15.45 24.05 -7.22
CA LYS A 96 16.84 23.82 -7.64
C LYS A 96 17.22 22.33 -7.64
N SER A 97 16.49 21.50 -6.91
CA SER A 97 16.64 20.04 -6.89
C SER A 97 16.49 19.39 -8.26
N ASN A 98 15.83 20.08 -9.20
CA ASN A 98 15.48 19.54 -10.52
C ASN A 98 14.76 18.17 -10.45
N GLY A 99 14.00 17.94 -9.37
CA GLY A 99 13.27 16.70 -9.12
C GLY A 99 14.09 15.58 -8.47
N GLU A 100 15.35 15.83 -8.11
CA GLU A 100 16.09 14.92 -7.24
C GLU A 100 15.44 14.86 -5.86
N TRP A 101 15.55 13.71 -5.22
CA TRP A 101 14.99 13.47 -3.90
C TRP A 101 15.89 14.06 -2.82
N GLU A 102 15.35 15.01 -2.08
CA GLU A 102 16.03 15.78 -1.05
C GLU A 102 15.28 15.61 0.28
N MET A 103 15.60 14.54 1.00
CA MET A 103 15.14 14.38 2.37
C MET A 103 16.25 14.72 3.35
N PRO A 104 15.97 15.48 4.42
CA PRO A 104 16.94 15.70 5.48
C PRO A 104 17.22 14.35 6.16
N VAL A 105 18.48 13.92 6.07
CA VAL A 105 19.00 12.86 6.95
C VAL A 105 19.17 13.51 8.32
N PRO A 106 18.57 12.97 9.40
CA PRO A 106 18.72 13.59 10.72
C PRO A 106 20.18 13.49 11.10
N GLU A 107 20.73 14.54 11.71
CA GLU A 107 22.00 14.39 12.42
C GLU A 107 21.84 13.28 13.47
N GLN A 108 22.70 12.27 13.40
CA GLN A 108 22.77 11.22 14.41
C GLN A 108 23.30 11.82 15.72
N LYS A 109 22.41 12.39 16.53
CA LYS A 109 22.74 12.79 17.90
C LYS A 109 22.62 11.58 18.80
N TYR A 110 23.62 10.70 18.76
CA TYR A 110 23.74 9.62 19.74
C TYR A 110 24.46 10.16 20.97
N ASP A 111 23.71 10.42 22.05
CA ASP A 111 24.33 10.64 23.35
C ASP A 111 24.80 9.29 23.91
N SER A 112 26.08 8.99 23.72
CA SER A 112 26.73 7.77 24.24
C SER A 112 26.63 7.63 25.77
N ALA A 113 26.29 8.69 26.50
CA ALA A 113 26.21 8.68 27.96
C ALA A 113 24.92 8.05 28.52
N SER A 114 23.87 7.85 27.71
CA SER A 114 22.63 7.22 28.15
C SER A 114 22.20 6.10 27.21
N ARG A 115 21.77 4.95 27.77
CA ARG A 115 21.17 3.89 26.95
C ARG A 115 19.82 4.40 26.42
N PRO A 116 19.64 4.57 25.10
CA PRO A 116 18.39 5.06 24.55
C PRO A 116 17.25 4.07 24.85
N PRO A 117 16.00 4.55 24.97
CA PRO A 117 14.86 3.68 25.22
C PRO A 117 14.72 2.62 24.12
N LYS A 118 14.19 1.43 24.46
CA LYS A 118 14.00 0.33 23.52
C LYS A 118 13.08 0.75 22.37
N LEU A 119 13.60 0.75 21.14
CA LEU A 119 12.83 0.98 19.93
C LEU A 119 12.11 -0.31 19.52
N LYS A 120 10.80 -0.23 19.31
CA LYS A 120 10.04 -1.34 18.71
C LYS A 120 10.10 -1.22 17.19
N VAL A 121 10.70 -2.20 16.53
CA VAL A 121 10.74 -2.27 15.06
C VAL A 121 9.72 -3.32 14.61
N ILE A 122 8.72 -2.92 13.83
CA ILE A 122 7.74 -3.83 13.23
C ILE A 122 8.14 -4.04 11.77
N LEU A 123 8.58 -5.25 11.45
CA LEU A 123 8.86 -5.65 10.09
C LEU A 123 7.55 -6.07 9.41
N VAL A 124 7.30 -5.57 8.20
CA VAL A 124 6.06 -5.85 7.46
C VAL A 124 6.39 -6.44 6.09
N PRO A 125 6.55 -7.77 6.00
CA PRO A 125 6.69 -8.44 4.70
C PRO A 125 5.45 -8.23 3.83
N HIS A 126 5.67 -7.76 2.60
CA HIS A 126 4.61 -7.46 1.63
C HIS A 126 5.06 -7.76 0.21
N SER A 127 4.11 -7.91 -0.72
CA SER A 127 4.38 -7.99 -2.15
C SER A 127 3.38 -7.11 -2.90
N HIS A 128 3.87 -6.10 -3.61
CA HIS A 128 3.00 -5.23 -4.41
C HIS A 128 2.69 -5.92 -5.73
N ASN A 129 1.40 -6.22 -5.98
CA ASN A 129 0.97 -6.99 -7.14
C ASN A 129 0.02 -6.14 -7.99
N ASP A 130 0.56 -5.43 -8.99
CA ASP A 130 -0.23 -4.65 -9.93
C ASP A 130 -1.33 -5.48 -10.59
N VAL A 131 -2.56 -4.98 -10.56
CA VAL A 131 -3.71 -5.60 -11.23
C VAL A 131 -3.74 -5.16 -12.70
N GLY A 132 -2.67 -5.53 -13.42
CA GLY A 132 -2.39 -5.11 -14.78
C GLY A 132 -1.58 -3.82 -14.84
N TRP A 133 -0.45 -3.86 -15.55
CA TRP A 133 0.44 -2.70 -15.77
C TRP A 133 1.32 -2.94 -17.01
N LEU A 134 2.45 -3.66 -16.85
CA LEU A 134 3.29 -4.08 -17.97
C LEU A 134 2.82 -5.40 -18.58
N LYS A 135 2.19 -6.25 -17.76
CA LYS A 135 1.50 -7.46 -18.18
C LYS A 135 0.02 -7.35 -17.84
N THR A 136 -0.80 -8.19 -18.44
CA THR A 136 -2.21 -8.35 -18.08
C THR A 136 -2.35 -9.03 -16.72
N VAL A 137 -3.54 -8.93 -16.11
CA VAL A 137 -3.87 -9.60 -14.85
C VAL A 137 -3.58 -11.09 -14.92
N SER A 138 -4.02 -11.77 -15.99
CA SER A 138 -3.83 -13.22 -16.15
C SER A 138 -2.36 -13.62 -16.31
N GLU A 139 -1.57 -12.81 -17.02
CA GLU A 139 -0.14 -13.05 -17.19
C GLU A 139 0.61 -12.87 -15.87
N TYR A 140 0.37 -11.78 -15.13
CA TYR A 140 0.95 -11.60 -13.79
C TYR A 140 0.56 -12.71 -12.84
N TYR A 141 -0.72 -13.10 -12.85
CA TYR A 141 -1.22 -14.19 -12.04
C TYR A 141 -0.47 -15.50 -12.30
N SER A 142 -0.36 -15.87 -13.58
CA SER A 142 0.29 -17.11 -14.01
C SER A 142 1.81 -17.08 -13.78
N ASP A 143 2.46 -15.96 -14.07
CA ASP A 143 3.93 -15.88 -14.07
C ASP A 143 4.52 -15.66 -12.66
N GLN A 144 3.80 -14.98 -11.77
CA GLN A 144 4.37 -14.45 -10.52
C GLN A 144 3.40 -14.62 -9.33
N THR A 145 2.21 -14.03 -9.37
CA THR A 145 1.34 -13.89 -8.19
C THR A 145 0.89 -15.24 -7.61
N LYS A 146 0.55 -16.21 -8.46
CA LYS A 146 0.20 -17.57 -8.00
C LYS A 146 1.37 -18.22 -7.24
N HIS A 147 2.61 -18.01 -7.70
CA HIS A 147 3.79 -18.54 -7.02
C HIS A 147 4.03 -17.87 -5.68
N ILE A 148 3.83 -16.55 -5.59
CA ILE A 148 3.91 -15.79 -4.34
C ILE A 148 2.94 -16.37 -3.31
N LEU A 149 1.66 -16.54 -3.68
CA LEU A 149 0.63 -17.05 -2.78
C LEU A 149 0.86 -18.52 -2.36
N ASN A 150 1.31 -19.36 -3.29
CA ASN A 150 1.69 -20.75 -2.96
C ASN A 150 2.85 -20.80 -1.95
N ASN A 151 3.91 -20.03 -2.19
CA ASN A 151 5.07 -19.97 -1.30
C ASN A 151 4.70 -19.40 0.06
N MET A 152 3.88 -18.35 0.11
CA MET A 152 3.37 -17.75 1.35
C MET A 152 2.73 -18.79 2.25
N VAL A 153 1.83 -19.63 1.75
CA VAL A 153 1.19 -20.67 2.56
C VAL A 153 2.23 -21.63 3.14
N ASN A 154 3.15 -22.11 2.31
CA ASN A 154 4.17 -23.05 2.75
C ASN A 154 5.10 -22.42 3.80
N LYS A 155 5.59 -21.21 3.54
CA LYS A 155 6.63 -20.55 4.34
C LYS A 155 6.10 -19.97 5.64
N LEU A 156 4.88 -19.45 5.68
CA LEU A 156 4.23 -19.09 6.95
C LEU A 156 3.94 -20.33 7.82
N THR A 157 3.81 -21.51 7.22
CA THR A 157 3.68 -22.77 7.98
C THR A 157 5.02 -23.22 8.56
N GLU A 158 6.07 -23.13 7.75
CA GLU A 158 7.44 -23.48 8.12
C GLU A 158 8.00 -22.56 9.20
N TYR A 159 7.64 -21.27 9.15
CA TYR A 159 8.12 -20.22 10.05
C TYR A 159 6.97 -19.59 10.85
N PRO A 160 6.62 -20.14 12.04
CA PRO A 160 5.46 -19.69 12.83
C PRO A 160 5.48 -18.23 13.29
N ASN A 161 6.66 -17.61 13.32
CA ASN A 161 6.84 -16.21 13.72
C ASN A 161 6.86 -15.25 12.52
N MET A 162 6.85 -15.76 11.29
CA MET A 162 6.80 -14.94 10.10
C MET A 162 5.37 -14.42 9.90
N THR A 163 5.27 -13.17 9.46
CA THR A 163 4.02 -12.51 9.09
C THR A 163 4.08 -12.05 7.64
N PHE A 164 2.92 -11.85 7.03
CA PHE A 164 2.81 -11.32 5.67
C PHE A 164 1.51 -10.52 5.54
N ILE A 165 1.52 -9.43 4.78
CA ILE A 165 0.31 -8.69 4.42
C ILE A 165 -0.04 -8.90 2.95
N TRP A 166 -1.35 -8.93 2.64
CA TRP A 166 -1.86 -9.02 1.28
C TRP A 166 -2.94 -7.97 1.03
N THR A 167 -2.88 -7.29 -0.12
CA THR A 167 -3.77 -6.15 -0.43
C THR A 167 -4.80 -6.46 -1.54
N GLU A 168 -4.36 -6.97 -2.69
CA GLU A 168 -5.20 -7.07 -3.89
C GLU A 168 -6.09 -8.33 -3.87
N THR A 169 -7.36 -8.16 -3.51
CA THR A 169 -8.30 -9.29 -3.34
C THR A 169 -8.55 -10.05 -4.64
N ILE A 170 -8.49 -9.40 -5.80
CA ILE A 170 -8.67 -10.07 -7.10
C ILE A 170 -7.74 -11.27 -7.27
N TYR A 171 -6.44 -11.10 -7.05
CA TYR A 171 -5.46 -12.18 -7.21
C TYR A 171 -5.64 -13.27 -6.16
N PHE A 172 -5.96 -12.87 -4.92
CA PHE A 172 -6.25 -13.82 -3.86
C PHE A 172 -7.48 -14.66 -4.21
N SER A 173 -8.51 -14.06 -4.81
CA SER A 173 -9.73 -14.74 -5.25
C SER A 173 -9.49 -15.74 -6.37
N MET A 174 -8.68 -15.36 -7.37
CA MET A 174 -8.28 -16.23 -8.48
C MET A 174 -7.55 -17.45 -7.95
N TRP A 175 -6.55 -17.22 -7.10
CA TRP A 175 -5.79 -18.29 -6.43
C TRP A 175 -6.67 -19.19 -5.57
N TRP A 176 -7.52 -18.60 -4.73
CA TRP A 176 -8.42 -19.34 -3.84
C TRP A 176 -9.36 -20.29 -4.59
N SER A 177 -9.81 -19.91 -5.79
CA SER A 177 -10.71 -20.72 -6.60
C SER A 177 -10.08 -22.04 -7.07
N GLU A 178 -8.74 -22.09 -7.15
CA GLU A 178 -7.97 -23.26 -7.57
C GLU A 178 -7.56 -24.17 -6.40
N LEU A 179 -7.77 -23.74 -5.15
CA LEU A 179 -7.32 -24.47 -3.98
C LEU A 179 -8.25 -25.60 -3.57
N GLU A 180 -7.64 -26.70 -3.14
CA GLU A 180 -8.31 -27.75 -2.38
C GLU A 180 -8.77 -27.25 -1.00
N ASP A 181 -9.86 -27.83 -0.48
CA ASP A 181 -10.46 -27.41 0.80
C ASP A 181 -9.49 -27.52 1.98
N ALA A 182 -8.58 -28.50 1.97
CA ALA A 182 -7.56 -28.64 2.99
C ALA A 182 -6.63 -27.41 3.06
N VAL A 183 -6.22 -26.87 1.91
CA VAL A 183 -5.38 -25.67 1.83
C VAL A 183 -6.18 -24.44 2.25
N LYS A 184 -7.44 -24.31 1.83
CA LYS A 184 -8.35 -23.22 2.26
C LYS A 184 -8.50 -23.15 3.78
N VAL A 185 -8.71 -24.30 4.43
CA VAL A 185 -8.77 -24.39 5.90
C VAL A 185 -7.47 -23.93 6.55
N HIS A 186 -6.34 -24.27 5.94
CA HIS A 186 -5.04 -23.88 6.44
C HIS A 186 -4.75 -22.38 6.28
N VAL A 187 -5.11 -21.77 5.16
CA VAL A 187 -5.03 -20.32 4.94
C VAL A 187 -5.85 -19.55 5.98
N ARG A 188 -7.11 -19.96 6.23
CA ARG A 188 -7.94 -19.38 7.30
C ARG A 188 -7.29 -19.50 8.68
N ARG A 189 -6.50 -20.55 8.92
CA ARG A 189 -5.74 -20.72 10.16
C ARG A 189 -4.58 -19.74 10.26
N LEU A 190 -3.84 -19.49 9.17
CA LEU A 190 -2.76 -18.48 9.14
C LEU A 190 -3.32 -17.09 9.47
N ILE A 191 -4.46 -16.74 8.89
CA ILE A 191 -5.17 -15.48 9.14
C ILE A 191 -5.60 -15.36 10.61
N ARG A 192 -6.31 -16.38 11.14
CA ARG A 192 -6.78 -16.37 12.53
C ARG A 192 -5.66 -16.32 13.57
N ARG A 193 -4.45 -16.79 13.21
CA ARG A 193 -3.25 -16.72 14.07
C ARG A 193 -2.49 -15.40 13.93
N GLY A 194 -2.89 -14.52 13.01
CA GLY A 194 -2.23 -13.24 12.77
C GLY A 194 -0.94 -13.34 11.95
N GLN A 195 -0.69 -14.46 11.27
CA GLN A 195 0.47 -14.59 10.37
C GLN A 195 0.21 -14.01 8.99
N LEU A 196 -1.05 -14.02 8.55
CA LEU A 196 -1.49 -13.39 7.31
C LEU A 196 -2.54 -12.34 7.62
N GLU A 197 -2.31 -11.10 7.20
CA GLU A 197 -3.28 -10.01 7.34
C GLU A 197 -3.73 -9.52 5.97
N MET A 198 -5.05 -9.35 5.81
CA MET A 198 -5.63 -8.73 4.62
C MET A 198 -5.77 -7.24 4.87
N THR A 199 -5.01 -6.42 4.14
CA THR A 199 -4.98 -4.96 4.27
C THR A 199 -5.74 -4.31 3.13
N LEU A 200 -6.47 -3.22 3.39
CA LEU A 200 -7.43 -2.55 2.50
C LEU A 200 -8.59 -3.48 2.06
N GLY A 201 -8.27 -4.59 1.41
CA GLY A 201 -9.18 -5.65 1.00
C GLY A 201 -10.15 -5.26 -0.10
N GLY A 202 -9.87 -4.16 -0.82
CA GLY A 202 -10.53 -3.86 -2.08
C GLY A 202 -10.19 -4.90 -3.14
N TRP A 203 -10.96 -4.92 -4.22
CA TRP A 203 -10.62 -5.72 -5.40
C TRP A 203 -9.23 -5.35 -5.93
N VAL A 204 -8.89 -4.06 -5.87
CA VAL A 204 -7.61 -3.47 -6.26
C VAL A 204 -7.13 -2.46 -5.20
N MET A 205 -5.89 -2.00 -5.31
CA MET A 205 -5.46 -0.73 -4.74
C MET A 205 -5.85 0.37 -5.76
N PRO A 206 -6.88 1.18 -5.50
CA PRO A 206 -7.43 2.07 -6.52
C PRO A 206 -6.52 3.29 -6.73
N ASP A 207 -6.53 3.82 -7.95
CA ASP A 207 -6.09 5.20 -8.17
C ASP A 207 -6.99 6.16 -7.36
N GLU A 208 -6.41 7.25 -6.88
CA GLU A 208 -7.10 8.25 -6.06
C GLU A 208 -7.30 9.60 -6.78
N ALA A 209 -6.77 9.75 -8.00
CA ALA A 209 -6.88 11.00 -8.76
C ALA A 209 -8.00 10.98 -9.81
N SER A 210 -8.09 9.92 -10.61
CA SER A 210 -8.97 9.81 -11.78
C SER A 210 -10.20 8.92 -11.55
N THR A 211 -10.36 8.38 -10.34
CA THR A 211 -11.49 7.52 -9.99
C THR A 211 -12.67 8.32 -9.44
N HIS A 212 -13.88 7.91 -9.82
CA HIS A 212 -15.08 8.39 -9.17
C HIS A 212 -15.32 7.58 -7.89
N TYR A 213 -15.74 8.24 -6.80
CA TYR A 213 -15.95 7.58 -5.50
C TYR A 213 -16.90 6.37 -5.56
N VAL A 214 -17.88 6.37 -6.48
CA VAL A 214 -18.77 5.22 -6.71
C VAL A 214 -17.99 3.99 -7.16
N ALA A 215 -17.02 4.13 -8.08
CA ALA A 215 -16.20 3.01 -8.53
C ALA A 215 -15.27 2.50 -7.42
N VAL A 216 -14.78 3.41 -6.56
CA VAL A 216 -13.98 3.06 -5.38
C VAL A 216 -14.81 2.28 -4.37
N ILE A 217 -16.07 2.67 -4.14
CA ILE A 217 -17.01 1.93 -3.28
C ILE A 217 -17.31 0.56 -3.89
N ASP A 218 -17.59 0.49 -5.19
CA ASP A 218 -17.95 -0.75 -5.88
C ASP A 218 -16.83 -1.80 -5.77
N GLN A 219 -15.59 -1.43 -6.11
CA GLN A 219 -14.45 -2.35 -5.97
C GLN A 219 -14.17 -2.72 -4.51
N LEU A 220 -14.47 -1.84 -3.55
CA LEU A 220 -14.29 -2.13 -2.13
C LEU A 220 -15.34 -3.13 -1.65
N ILE A 221 -16.60 -2.99 -2.08
CA ILE A 221 -17.69 -3.92 -1.79
C ILE A 221 -17.34 -5.30 -2.34
N GLU A 222 -16.91 -5.39 -3.61
CA GLU A 222 -16.53 -6.66 -4.24
C GLU A 222 -15.47 -7.39 -3.42
N GLY A 223 -14.38 -6.69 -3.07
CA GLY A 223 -13.31 -7.27 -2.26
C GLY A 223 -13.77 -7.65 -0.85
N HIS A 224 -14.45 -6.75 -0.13
CA HIS A 224 -14.90 -7.01 1.26
C HIS A 224 -15.94 -8.13 1.34
N GLN A 225 -16.87 -8.22 0.39
CA GLN A 225 -17.83 -9.32 0.33
C GLN A 225 -17.10 -10.65 0.11
N TRP A 226 -16.18 -10.69 -0.84
CA TRP A 226 -15.40 -11.89 -1.11
C TRP A 226 -14.60 -12.34 0.13
N LEU A 227 -13.93 -11.40 0.81
CA LEU A 227 -13.17 -11.67 2.03
C LEU A 227 -14.05 -12.17 3.18
N LEU A 228 -15.23 -11.58 3.37
CA LEU A 228 -16.15 -11.97 4.43
C LEU A 228 -16.71 -13.38 4.20
N GLU A 229 -17.11 -13.69 2.97
CA GLU A 229 -17.68 -14.98 2.60
C GLU A 229 -16.64 -16.11 2.64
N ASN A 230 -15.42 -15.85 2.15
CA ASN A 230 -14.42 -16.89 1.98
C ASN A 230 -13.47 -17.00 3.17
N LEU A 231 -13.06 -15.88 3.78
CA LEU A 231 -12.01 -15.85 4.81
C LEU A 231 -12.55 -15.45 6.19
N HIS A 232 -13.78 -14.94 6.28
CA HIS A 232 -14.40 -14.43 7.50
C HIS A 232 -13.60 -13.30 8.16
N VAL A 233 -13.06 -12.40 7.34
CA VAL A 233 -12.31 -11.23 7.80
C VAL A 233 -12.91 -9.93 7.28
N ARG A 234 -12.70 -8.87 8.06
CA ARG A 234 -12.94 -7.49 7.68
C ARG A 234 -11.62 -6.73 7.90
N PRO A 235 -11.01 -6.15 6.85
CA PRO A 235 -9.80 -5.35 7.01
C PRO A 235 -10.00 -4.18 7.96
N GLU A 236 -9.05 -3.97 8.88
CA GLU A 236 -9.03 -2.84 9.83
C GLU A 236 -8.00 -1.77 9.43
N ASN A 237 -7.04 -2.15 8.59
CA ASN A 237 -5.90 -1.33 8.16
C ASN A 237 -5.89 -1.21 6.64
N SER A 238 -5.81 0.01 6.12
CA SER A 238 -5.57 0.27 4.69
C SER A 238 -4.08 0.33 4.39
N TRP A 239 -3.68 -0.26 3.25
CA TRP A 239 -2.32 -0.20 2.71
C TRP A 239 -2.38 0.34 1.28
N ALA A 240 -1.99 1.60 1.09
CA ALA A 240 -2.08 2.30 -0.19
C ALA A 240 -0.72 2.88 -0.58
N ILE A 241 0.22 2.01 -0.98
CA ILE A 241 1.62 2.40 -1.20
C ILE A 241 1.93 2.94 -2.61
N ASP A 242 1.07 2.65 -3.60
CA ASP A 242 1.34 2.97 -5.01
C ASP A 242 0.42 3.96 -5.74
N PRO A 243 -0.71 4.48 -5.20
CA PRO A 243 -1.44 5.54 -5.88
C PRO A 243 -0.58 6.79 -6.08
N PHE A 244 -0.67 7.44 -7.24
CA PHE A 244 0.17 8.58 -7.59
C PHE A 244 -0.36 9.91 -7.00
N GLY A 245 -0.35 9.98 -5.67
CA GLY A 245 -0.99 11.02 -4.88
C GLY A 245 -2.24 10.50 -4.17
N TYR A 246 -2.70 11.24 -3.16
CA TYR A 246 -3.79 10.78 -2.28
C TYR A 246 -4.93 11.80 -2.22
N SER A 247 -6.14 11.28 -2.15
CA SER A 247 -7.39 12.05 -2.10
C SER A 247 -7.94 12.09 -0.69
N GLY A 248 -8.49 13.24 -0.28
CA GLY A 248 -9.25 13.36 0.96
C GLY A 248 -10.49 12.45 0.99
N THR A 249 -10.94 11.93 -0.15
CA THR A 249 -12.05 10.99 -0.26
C THR A 249 -11.75 9.64 0.40
N MET A 250 -10.52 9.13 0.25
CA MET A 250 -10.17 7.78 0.72
C MET A 250 -10.24 7.62 2.24
N PRO A 251 -9.68 8.53 3.07
CA PRO A 251 -9.86 8.49 4.52
C PRO A 251 -11.32 8.33 4.95
N TYR A 252 -12.23 9.07 4.31
CA TYR A 252 -13.66 9.00 4.62
C TYR A 252 -14.25 7.63 4.26
N LEU A 253 -13.98 7.13 3.04
CA LEU A 253 -14.48 5.85 2.60
C LEU A 253 -13.91 4.70 3.42
N TRP A 254 -12.63 4.73 3.76
CA TRP A 254 -11.98 3.72 4.60
C TRP A 254 -12.56 3.69 6.01
N HIS A 255 -12.73 4.86 6.63
CA HIS A 255 -13.38 4.97 7.93
C HIS A 255 -14.81 4.40 7.89
N LYS A 256 -15.61 4.77 6.88
CA LYS A 256 -16.98 4.25 6.71
C LYS A 256 -17.02 2.75 6.39
N ALA A 257 -15.97 2.20 5.79
CA ALA A 257 -15.79 0.76 5.61
C ALA A 257 -15.33 0.03 6.89
N GLY A 258 -15.08 0.75 7.98
CA GLY A 258 -14.70 0.20 9.29
C GLY A 258 -13.21 0.06 9.52
N MET A 259 -12.37 0.65 8.67
CA MET A 259 -10.93 0.74 8.90
C MET A 259 -10.62 1.88 9.88
N SER A 260 -9.65 1.66 10.76
CA SER A 260 -9.21 2.65 11.75
C SER A 260 -7.84 3.26 11.42
N ASN A 261 -7.06 2.58 10.59
CA ASN A 261 -5.71 3.00 10.22
C ASN A 261 -5.51 2.95 8.70
N MET A 262 -4.63 3.80 8.18
CA MET A 262 -4.20 3.80 6.79
C MET A 262 -2.71 4.11 6.66
N VAL A 263 -2.05 3.45 5.71
CA VAL A 263 -0.66 3.70 5.32
C VAL A 263 -0.62 4.25 3.90
N VAL A 264 0.13 5.35 3.72
CA VAL A 264 0.34 6.01 2.42
C VAL A 264 1.82 6.29 2.18
N GLN A 265 2.22 6.38 0.92
CA GLN A 265 3.63 6.49 0.51
C GLN A 265 3.90 7.61 -0.49
N ARG A 266 3.24 7.71 -1.64
CA ARG A 266 3.59 8.67 -2.71
C ARG A 266 3.12 10.11 -2.47
N VAL A 267 3.46 10.67 -1.32
CA VAL A 267 3.30 12.09 -0.99
C VAL A 267 4.49 12.88 -1.52
N HIS A 268 4.25 14.10 -2.02
CA HIS A 268 5.30 14.96 -2.55
C HIS A 268 6.45 15.16 -1.55
N GLN A 269 7.70 15.05 -2.00
CA GLN A 269 8.89 15.08 -1.13
C GLN A 269 8.95 16.30 -0.21
N ALA A 270 8.65 17.50 -0.73
CA ALA A 270 8.65 18.72 0.07
C ALA A 270 7.58 18.69 1.18
N VAL A 271 6.42 18.09 0.90
CA VAL A 271 5.36 17.92 1.90
C VAL A 271 5.79 16.91 2.96
N LYS A 272 6.41 15.79 2.55
CA LYS A 272 7.02 14.83 3.50
C LYS A 272 8.06 15.50 4.39
N THR A 273 8.96 16.31 3.82
CA THR A 273 9.96 17.08 4.58
C THR A 273 9.30 18.07 5.55
N SER A 274 8.26 18.80 5.13
CA SER A 274 7.49 19.69 6.01
C SER A 274 6.84 18.95 7.18
N LEU A 275 6.22 17.79 6.93
CA LEU A 275 5.59 16.96 7.96
C LEU A 275 6.63 16.37 8.92
N LEU A 276 7.75 15.89 8.37
CA LEU A 276 8.87 15.33 9.10
C LEU A 276 9.47 16.35 10.08
N ASN A 277 9.71 17.59 9.64
CA ASN A 277 10.23 18.66 10.50
C ASN A 277 9.29 18.99 11.67
N GLN A 278 7.99 18.74 11.50
CA GLN A 278 6.96 18.93 12.51
C GLN A 278 6.65 17.65 13.31
N LYS A 279 7.34 16.53 13.05
CA LYS A 279 7.01 15.20 13.59
C LYS A 279 5.54 14.81 13.36
N ALA A 280 5.02 15.12 12.17
CA ALA A 280 3.62 14.98 11.80
C ALA A 280 3.42 14.05 10.59
N LEU A 281 4.28 13.02 10.44
CA LEU A 281 4.06 11.95 9.47
C LEU A 281 2.95 10.98 9.89
N GLU A 282 2.54 11.05 11.16
CA GLU A 282 1.41 10.32 11.73
C GLU A 282 0.38 11.33 12.22
N PHE A 283 -0.86 11.22 11.74
CA PHE A 283 -1.93 12.16 12.06
C PHE A 283 -3.31 11.52 11.89
N TYR A 284 -4.31 12.08 12.56
CA TYR A 284 -5.70 11.78 12.27
C TYR A 284 -6.14 12.59 11.05
N TRP A 285 -6.42 11.90 9.95
CA TRP A 285 -6.87 12.53 8.70
C TRP A 285 -8.38 12.74 8.74
N ARG A 286 -8.78 14.00 8.94
CA ARG A 286 -10.17 14.44 9.04
C ARG A 286 -10.67 15.07 7.75
N GLN A 287 -11.97 14.93 7.47
CA GLN A 287 -12.62 15.67 6.39
C GLN A 287 -12.73 17.16 6.70
N MET A 288 -12.51 18.04 5.71
CA MET A 288 -12.51 19.50 5.92
C MET A 288 -13.83 20.07 6.47
N TRP A 289 -14.94 19.35 6.25
CA TRP A 289 -16.26 19.74 6.75
C TRP A 289 -16.60 19.15 8.13
N ASP A 290 -15.82 18.19 8.62
CA ASP A 290 -16.07 17.52 9.89
C ASP A 290 -15.49 18.34 11.05
N ARG A 291 -16.37 18.93 11.85
CA ARG A 291 -15.98 19.75 13.00
C ARG A 291 -15.71 18.93 14.26
N LYS A 292 -16.17 17.68 14.32
CA LYS A 292 -16.18 16.86 15.54
C LYS A 292 -15.12 15.76 15.53
N GLY A 293 -14.56 15.43 14.38
CA GLY A 293 -13.63 14.30 14.23
C GLY A 293 -14.31 12.94 14.13
N SER A 294 -15.59 12.93 13.76
CA SER A 294 -16.36 11.71 13.50
C SER A 294 -15.88 10.93 12.27
N THR A 295 -15.04 11.53 11.44
CA THR A 295 -14.49 10.97 10.19
C THR A 295 -13.00 10.65 10.27
N ASP A 296 -12.42 10.76 11.47
CA ASP A 296 -10.98 10.58 11.66
C ASP A 296 -10.55 9.14 11.36
N ILE A 297 -9.46 9.03 10.60
CA ILE A 297 -8.71 7.78 10.45
C ILE A 297 -7.24 8.07 10.75
N PHE A 298 -6.57 7.17 11.46
CA PHE A 298 -5.14 7.33 11.75
C PHE A 298 -4.33 7.05 10.47
N CYS A 299 -3.62 8.05 9.97
CA CYS A 299 -2.83 7.98 8.77
C CYS A 299 -1.34 7.98 9.10
N HIS A 300 -0.62 7.01 8.56
CA HIS A 300 0.84 6.93 8.59
C HIS A 300 1.39 7.20 7.18
N VAL A 301 2.16 8.28 7.05
CA VAL A 301 2.90 8.61 5.83
C VAL A 301 4.31 8.03 5.95
N MET A 302 4.62 7.07 5.09
CA MET A 302 5.97 6.52 4.98
C MET A 302 6.96 7.64 4.56
N PRO A 303 8.12 7.78 5.22
CA PRO A 303 8.94 8.99 5.10
C PRO A 303 9.77 9.05 3.81
N PHE A 304 10.13 7.90 3.24
CA PHE A 304 11.17 7.82 2.23
C PHE A 304 10.64 7.80 0.79
N MET A 305 11.52 7.64 -0.19
CA MET A 305 11.20 7.84 -1.61
C MET A 305 10.20 6.81 -2.16
N LEU A 306 10.40 5.52 -1.87
CA LEU A 306 9.59 4.41 -2.39
C LEU A 306 9.30 3.39 -1.29
N TYR A 307 8.46 2.40 -1.59
CA TYR A 307 8.07 1.31 -0.67
C TYR A 307 8.97 0.07 -0.76
N SER A 308 10.02 0.10 -1.58
CA SER A 308 10.97 -0.99 -1.70
C SER A 308 11.96 -1.04 -0.54
N ILE A 309 12.55 -2.21 -0.28
CA ILE A 309 13.52 -2.44 0.83
C ILE A 309 14.63 -1.37 0.87
N LYS A 310 15.12 -0.96 -0.31
CA LYS A 310 16.12 0.10 -0.48
C LYS A 310 15.74 1.41 0.22
N TYR A 311 14.44 1.72 0.31
CA TYR A 311 13.93 2.97 0.84
C TYR A 311 13.08 2.77 2.09
N THR A 312 13.09 1.62 2.76
CA THR A 312 12.21 1.39 3.93
C THR A 312 12.95 1.06 5.20
N CYS A 313 14.21 0.61 5.13
CA CYS A 313 14.98 0.29 6.32
C CYS A 313 15.43 1.53 7.12
N GLY A 314 15.60 2.66 6.44
CA GLY A 314 16.15 3.89 7.02
C GLY A 314 16.54 4.91 5.94
N PRO A 315 17.16 6.03 6.34
CA PRO A 315 17.44 7.14 5.43
C PRO A 315 18.57 6.88 4.42
N ASP A 316 19.47 5.92 4.65
CA ASP A 316 20.55 5.63 3.72
C ASP A 316 20.23 4.42 2.83
N PRO A 317 19.87 4.66 1.56
CA PRO A 317 19.52 3.57 0.65
C PRO A 317 20.71 2.67 0.29
N PHE A 318 21.95 3.15 0.40
CA PHE A 318 23.15 2.34 0.14
C PHE A 318 23.44 1.35 1.27
N VAL A 319 23.01 1.68 2.48
CA VAL A 319 23.01 0.73 3.61
C VAL A 319 21.85 -0.23 3.48
N CYS A 320 20.63 0.27 3.19
CA CYS A 320 19.43 -0.58 3.12
C CYS A 320 19.50 -1.69 2.07
N VAL A 321 20.14 -1.47 0.91
CA VAL A 321 20.31 -2.52 -0.10
C VAL A 321 21.17 -3.70 0.38
N ASN A 322 21.98 -3.54 1.43
CA ASN A 322 22.73 -4.64 2.06
C ASN A 322 21.83 -5.53 2.92
N PHE A 323 20.56 -5.17 3.12
CA PHE A 323 19.55 -5.94 3.84
C PHE A 323 18.40 -6.38 2.93
N ASP A 324 18.53 -6.20 1.62
CA ASP A 324 17.75 -6.96 0.64
C ASP A 324 18.53 -8.22 0.26
N PHE A 325 18.08 -9.36 0.76
CA PHE A 325 18.74 -10.66 0.61
C PHE A 325 18.34 -11.43 -0.65
N ARG A 326 17.46 -10.88 -1.52
CA ARG A 326 17.06 -11.61 -2.75
C ARG A 326 18.25 -11.77 -3.69
N GLN A 327 18.66 -13.02 -3.85
CA GLN A 327 19.69 -13.46 -4.79
C GLN A 327 19.16 -14.59 -5.70
N ILE A 328 18.44 -14.21 -6.75
CA ILE A 328 17.93 -15.12 -7.77
C ILE A 328 18.82 -15.01 -9.01
N PRO A 329 19.42 -16.12 -9.50
CA PRO A 329 20.25 -16.09 -10.70
C PRO A 329 19.49 -15.56 -11.92
N GLY A 330 20.07 -14.59 -12.62
CA GLY A 330 19.45 -13.97 -13.80
C GLY A 330 18.60 -12.73 -13.51
N ASP A 331 18.31 -12.42 -12.24
CA ASP A 331 17.61 -11.19 -11.88
C ASP A 331 18.55 -9.99 -11.90
N PHE A 332 18.09 -8.91 -12.54
CA PHE A 332 18.76 -7.61 -12.49
C PHE A 332 18.21 -6.81 -11.30
N SER A 333 18.84 -6.92 -10.14
CA SER A 333 18.46 -6.16 -8.94
C SER A 333 19.62 -5.33 -8.39
N GLN A 334 19.30 -4.33 -7.57
CA GLN A 334 20.30 -3.52 -6.85
C GLN A 334 20.69 -4.15 -5.50
N ASN A 335 20.24 -5.37 -5.25
CA ASN A 335 20.30 -6.04 -3.96
C ASN A 335 21.73 -6.46 -3.67
N ARG A 336 22.18 -6.21 -2.45
CA ARG A 336 23.56 -6.48 -2.02
C ARG A 336 23.63 -7.33 -0.76
N GLY A 337 22.48 -7.72 -0.20
CA GLY A 337 22.43 -8.53 0.99
C GLY A 337 23.12 -9.86 0.78
N ARG A 338 23.90 -10.28 1.78
CA ARG A 338 24.60 -11.56 1.83
C ARG A 338 24.14 -12.30 3.07
N GLN A 339 24.32 -13.62 3.07
CA GLN A 339 24.01 -14.42 4.25
C GLN A 339 24.70 -13.84 5.49
N ILE A 340 23.94 -13.63 6.56
CA ILE A 340 24.47 -13.14 7.83
C ILE A 340 25.18 -14.30 8.54
N THR A 341 26.49 -14.16 8.70
CA THR A 341 27.39 -15.11 9.40
C THR A 341 27.92 -14.48 10.69
N ASP A 342 28.44 -15.30 11.60
CA ASP A 342 28.90 -14.84 12.93
C ASP A 342 29.99 -13.76 12.85
N ASP A 343 30.84 -13.78 11.82
CA ASP A 343 31.92 -12.80 11.61
C ASP A 343 31.44 -11.41 11.18
N ILE A 344 30.28 -11.31 10.50
CA ILE A 344 29.71 -10.04 10.06
C ILE A 344 28.47 -9.60 10.86
N LEU A 345 27.99 -10.46 11.78
CA LEU A 345 26.75 -10.25 12.50
C LEU A 345 26.75 -8.95 13.28
N GLU A 346 27.80 -8.69 14.07
CA GLU A 346 27.89 -7.49 14.92
C GLU A 346 27.87 -6.21 14.07
N HIS A 347 28.71 -6.14 13.03
CA HIS A 347 28.76 -5.00 12.12
C HIS A 347 27.44 -4.79 11.35
N SER A 348 26.81 -5.88 10.89
CA SER A 348 25.53 -5.81 10.18
C SER A 348 24.39 -5.35 11.10
N ALA A 349 24.38 -5.84 12.34
CA ALA A 349 23.42 -5.43 13.36
C ALA A 349 23.60 -3.94 13.71
N GLU A 350 24.84 -3.47 13.84
CA GLU A 350 25.13 -2.05 14.10
C GLU A 350 24.67 -1.16 12.94
N MET A 351 24.97 -1.52 11.69
CA MET A 351 24.50 -0.77 10.51
C MET A 351 22.98 -0.65 10.47
N LEU A 352 22.27 -1.78 10.65
CA LEU A 352 20.80 -1.79 10.62
C LEU A 352 20.20 -1.05 11.83
N TYR A 353 20.82 -1.19 13.01
CA TYR A 353 20.45 -0.45 14.21
C TYR A 353 20.51 1.06 13.99
N LEU A 354 21.60 1.55 13.38
CA LEU A 354 21.76 2.97 13.08
C LEU A 354 20.71 3.47 12.08
N GLN A 355 20.35 2.67 11.08
CA GLN A 355 19.26 2.99 10.15
C GLN A 355 17.90 3.09 10.86
N TYR A 356 17.53 2.11 11.68
CA TYR A 356 16.27 2.12 12.43
C TYR A 356 16.19 3.24 13.45
N ARG A 357 17.31 3.56 14.13
CA ARG A 357 17.37 4.71 15.05
C ARG A 357 17.19 6.03 14.31
N SER A 358 17.83 6.20 13.16
CA SER A 358 17.62 7.39 12.32
C SER A 358 16.19 7.47 11.78
N TYR A 359 15.59 6.35 11.38
CA TYR A 359 14.18 6.28 10.98
C TYR A 359 13.25 6.73 12.11
N ALA A 360 13.46 6.22 13.33
CA ALA A 360 12.63 6.57 14.48
C ALA A 360 12.64 8.07 14.80
N ASN A 361 13.73 8.78 14.49
CA ASN A 361 13.82 10.23 14.65
C ASN A 361 12.83 11.02 13.78
N TYR A 362 12.11 10.41 12.85
CA TYR A 362 11.08 11.11 12.07
C TYR A 362 9.69 11.06 12.72
N PHE A 363 9.51 10.23 13.75
CA PHE A 363 8.23 9.99 14.41
C PHE A 363 8.24 10.51 15.85
N GLN A 364 7.05 10.58 16.46
CA GLN A 364 6.88 10.98 17.85
C GLN A 364 7.08 9.80 18.82
N TYR A 365 6.71 8.60 18.38
CA TYR A 365 6.70 7.40 19.20
C TYR A 365 7.95 6.56 18.97
N ASN A 366 8.35 5.75 19.97
CA ASN A 366 9.51 4.87 19.87
C ASN A 366 9.16 3.53 19.21
N ILE A 367 8.52 3.62 18.05
CA ILE A 367 8.09 2.51 17.21
C ILE A 367 8.27 2.89 15.74
N VAL A 368 8.73 1.96 14.92
CA VAL A 368 8.84 2.16 13.46
C VAL A 368 8.24 0.97 12.71
N LEU A 369 7.56 1.29 11.61
CA LEU A 369 7.02 0.33 10.66
C LEU A 369 7.98 0.20 9.48
N VAL A 370 8.55 -0.97 9.26
CA VAL A 370 9.57 -1.22 8.23
C VAL A 370 9.02 -2.22 7.21
N PRO A 371 8.51 -1.74 6.07
CA PRO A 371 8.06 -2.62 4.99
C PRO A 371 9.23 -3.40 4.39
N ILE A 372 9.04 -4.71 4.20
CA ILE A 372 10.01 -5.62 3.57
C ILE A 372 9.37 -6.24 2.33
N GLY A 373 9.49 -5.54 1.21
CA GLY A 373 8.87 -5.93 -0.04
C GLY A 373 9.21 -4.98 -1.16
N ASP A 374 8.67 -5.27 -2.33
CA ASP A 374 8.76 -4.49 -3.57
C ASP A 374 7.75 -5.11 -4.56
N ASP A 375 7.75 -4.64 -5.81
CA ASP A 375 6.92 -5.19 -6.88
C ASP A 375 7.17 -6.69 -7.08
N PHE A 376 6.09 -7.48 -6.99
CA PHE A 376 6.06 -8.93 -7.22
C PHE A 376 7.19 -9.72 -6.53
N ARG A 377 7.63 -9.26 -5.34
CA ARG A 377 8.57 -10.01 -4.49
C ARG A 377 7.89 -11.25 -3.91
N TYR A 378 8.69 -12.14 -3.35
CA TYR A 378 8.30 -13.42 -2.75
C TYR A 378 7.85 -14.48 -3.76
N ASP A 379 8.22 -14.31 -5.03
CA ASP A 379 7.79 -15.17 -6.15
C ASP A 379 8.61 -16.48 -6.28
N LYS A 380 9.77 -16.55 -5.62
CA LYS A 380 10.64 -17.73 -5.60
C LYS A 380 10.78 -18.28 -4.18
N GLU A 381 10.76 -19.60 -4.04
CA GLU A 381 10.89 -20.26 -2.73
C GLU A 381 12.18 -19.86 -2.00
N LYS A 382 13.31 -19.76 -2.72
CA LYS A 382 14.63 -19.38 -2.17
C LYS A 382 14.65 -17.99 -1.53
N GLU A 383 13.72 -17.12 -1.92
CA GLU A 383 13.66 -15.75 -1.41
C GLU A 383 13.07 -15.67 0.01
N TRP A 384 12.09 -16.53 0.30
CA TRP A 384 11.49 -16.67 1.63
C TRP A 384 12.49 -17.30 2.59
#